data_AF-A0A0H4IZN1-F1
#
_entry.id   AF-A0A0H4IZN1-F1
#
_cell.length_a   1.000
_cell.length_b   1.000
_cell.length_c   1.000
_cell.angle_alpha   90.00
_cell.angle_beta   90.00
_cell.angle_gamma   90.00
#
_symmetry.space_group_name_H-M   'P 1'
#
loop_
_entity.id
_entity.type
_entity.pdbx_description
1 polymer ?
#
loop_
_entity_poly.entity_id
_entity_poly.type
_entity_poly.pdbx_seq_one_letter_code
_entity_poly.pdbx_strand_id
1 'polypeptide(L)'
;MMQLIYRLSAVVFLCSVLGYLNAEEVFKHKDWLVATYPDDSKYIKYSTHGTAVWGHEFGFLKTVGDCKADNIYVSWSSTKDINQLKRMESKKVLFELGPDDNFEFQFAIPNLAVTHLIGSNEYFEIPNPLNVMLFTNYFPKYTFLPTLEAGRKISVNVSNQDPHHGNFDIPDDQFSLEGYIAARQYAMELCEMRTKALEIKDQYKVTMR
;
A
#
# COMPACT_ATOMS: atom_id res chain seq x y z
N MET A 1 16.74 6.92 50.55
CA MET A 1 15.32 6.95 50.11
C MET A 1 15.23 7.79 48.85
N MET A 2 15.47 7.21 47.66
CA MET A 2 14.89 7.63 46.36
C MET A 2 15.36 6.70 45.23
N GLN A 3 15.26 5.38 45.42
CA GLN A 3 15.23 4.42 44.30
C GLN A 3 13.76 4.18 43.97
N LEU A 4 13.11 4.98 43.10
CA LEU A 4 11.85 4.54 42.45
C LEU A 4 11.26 5.41 41.31
N ILE A 5 11.98 6.28 40.59
CA ILE A 5 11.30 7.13 39.56
C ILE A 5 11.94 7.13 38.15
N TYR A 6 13.17 6.65 37.94
CA TYR A 6 13.77 6.66 36.60
C TYR A 6 13.60 5.36 35.79
N ARG A 7 12.41 4.75 35.82
CA ARG A 7 12.05 3.58 34.98
C ARG A 7 10.79 3.78 34.13
N LEU A 8 10.55 5.01 33.65
CA LEU A 8 9.38 5.31 32.80
C LEU A 8 9.68 6.18 31.57
N SER A 9 10.95 6.30 31.16
CA SER A 9 11.33 7.10 29.98
C SER A 9 12.11 6.33 28.91
N ALA A 10 11.99 5.00 28.87
CA ALA A 10 12.59 4.18 27.82
C ALA A 10 11.58 3.45 26.92
N VAL A 11 10.27 3.56 27.21
CA VAL A 11 9.21 2.84 26.46
C VAL A 11 8.45 3.75 25.48
N VAL A 12 8.64 5.08 25.54
CA VAL A 12 7.92 6.04 24.67
C VAL A 12 8.79 6.56 23.52
N PHE A 13 10.08 6.23 23.48
CA PHE A 13 11.01 6.65 22.41
C PHE A 13 11.34 5.55 21.41
N LEU A 14 10.37 4.64 21.16
CA LEU A 14 10.49 3.52 20.23
C LEU A 14 9.41 3.56 19.12
N CYS A 15 8.94 4.77 18.77
CA CYS A 15 7.97 4.96 17.68
C CYS A 15 8.54 5.65 16.42
N SER A 16 9.85 5.89 16.35
CA SER A 16 10.49 6.49 15.18
C SER A 16 11.31 5.45 14.41
N VAL A 17 10.66 4.37 13.99
CA VAL A 17 11.15 3.55 12.87
C VAL A 17 10.63 4.22 11.59
N LEU A 18 11.43 5.19 11.14
CA LEU A 18 11.18 6.10 10.03
C LEU A 18 11.17 5.33 8.69
N GLY A 19 9.97 5.29 8.13
CA GLY A 19 9.60 4.75 6.82
C GLY A 19 8.08 4.83 6.62
N TYR A 20 7.33 4.81 7.73
CA TYR A 20 5.87 5.03 7.81
C TYR A 20 5.47 6.50 8.14
N LEU A 21 6.42 7.42 8.32
CA LEU A 21 6.22 8.64 9.13
C LEU A 21 5.58 9.86 8.42
N ASN A 22 5.25 9.77 7.13
CA ASN A 22 4.57 10.87 6.41
C ASN A 22 3.17 10.48 5.91
N ALA A 23 2.60 9.36 6.36
CA ALA A 23 1.21 9.03 6.11
C ALA A 23 0.35 9.53 7.27
N GLU A 24 -0.64 10.37 6.98
CA GLU A 24 -1.69 10.69 7.93
C GLU A 24 -2.76 9.60 7.83
N GLU A 25 -2.87 8.74 8.86
CA GLU A 25 -4.02 7.85 9.03
C GLU A 25 -5.26 8.72 9.24
N VAL A 26 -6.21 8.62 8.32
CA VAL A 26 -7.43 9.46 8.34
C VAL A 26 -8.64 8.63 8.79
N PHE A 27 -8.63 7.33 8.49
CA PHE A 27 -9.75 6.44 8.83
C PHE A 27 -9.28 4.99 8.91
N LYS A 28 -9.79 4.25 9.90
CA LYS A 28 -9.59 2.81 10.03
C LYS A 28 -10.92 2.14 10.33
N HIS A 29 -11.24 1.08 9.60
CA HIS A 29 -12.43 0.27 9.83
C HIS A 29 -12.13 -1.20 9.56
N LYS A 30 -12.31 -2.03 10.59
CA LYS A 30 -11.87 -3.43 10.59
C LYS A 30 -10.40 -3.53 10.15
N ASP A 31 -10.12 -4.25 9.07
CA ASP A 31 -8.77 -4.52 8.59
C ASP A 31 -8.29 -3.50 7.56
N TRP A 32 -9.14 -2.52 7.20
CA TRP A 32 -8.82 -1.51 6.18
C TRP A 32 -8.46 -0.17 6.80
N LEU A 33 -7.43 0.45 6.21
CA LEU A 33 -6.90 1.76 6.54
C LEU A 33 -7.05 2.68 5.33
N VAL A 34 -7.47 3.93 5.55
CA VAL A 34 -7.39 5.02 4.57
C VAL A 34 -6.36 6.04 5.05
N ALA A 35 -5.35 6.28 4.22
CA ALA A 35 -4.25 7.17 4.52
C ALA A 35 -4.04 8.18 3.40
N THR A 36 -3.51 9.35 3.77
CA THR A 36 -3.07 10.36 2.83
C THR A 36 -1.65 10.80 3.13
N TYR A 37 -0.97 11.34 2.13
CA TYR A 37 0.43 11.73 2.25
C TYR A 37 0.53 13.24 2.08
N PRO A 38 0.88 14.01 3.14
CA PRO A 38 1.14 15.44 3.05
C PRO A 38 1.97 15.88 1.84
N ASP A 39 3.02 15.12 1.52
CA ASP A 39 3.93 15.40 0.40
C ASP A 39 3.36 14.98 -0.97
N ASP A 40 2.31 14.15 -0.99
CA ASP A 40 1.62 13.73 -2.22
C ASP A 40 0.11 13.78 -2.04
N SER A 41 -0.39 14.99 -1.79
CA SER A 41 -1.80 15.26 -1.44
C SER A 41 -2.81 14.84 -2.51
N LYS A 42 -2.33 14.52 -3.71
CA LYS A 42 -3.16 14.10 -4.85
C LYS A 42 -3.57 12.63 -4.77
N TYR A 43 -2.93 11.82 -3.92
CA TYR A 43 -3.29 10.42 -3.75
C TYR A 43 -3.92 10.14 -2.40
N ILE A 44 -4.93 9.27 -2.41
CA ILE A 44 -5.55 8.71 -1.22
C ILE A 44 -5.40 7.21 -1.33
N LYS A 45 -4.67 6.60 -0.39
CA LYS A 45 -4.48 5.16 -0.32
C LYS A 45 -5.54 4.57 0.58
N TYR A 46 -6.19 3.50 0.15
CA TYR A 46 -6.96 2.65 1.05
C TYR A 46 -6.53 1.20 0.87
N SER A 47 -6.08 0.56 1.95
CA SER A 47 -5.40 -0.73 1.90
C SER A 47 -5.65 -1.57 3.15
N THR A 48 -5.36 -2.85 3.01
CA THR A 48 -5.32 -3.85 4.07
C THR A 48 -3.94 -4.53 4.06
N HIS A 49 -3.65 -5.33 5.07
CA HIS A 49 -2.36 -6.02 5.23
C HIS A 49 -2.48 -7.52 4.93
N GLY A 50 -1.34 -8.13 4.61
CA GLY A 50 -1.21 -9.56 4.40
C GLY A 50 -1.41 -10.34 5.71
N THR A 51 -1.76 -11.62 5.56
CA THR A 51 -1.91 -12.57 6.67
C THR A 51 -0.66 -13.42 6.85
N ALA A 52 0.04 -13.74 5.75
CA ALA A 52 1.33 -14.42 5.80
C ALA A 52 2.45 -13.45 6.18
N VAL A 53 2.46 -12.25 5.58
CA VAL A 53 3.40 -11.18 5.91
C VAL A 53 2.64 -9.90 6.16
N TRP A 54 2.64 -9.45 7.42
CA TRP A 54 1.94 -8.22 7.83
C TRP A 54 2.39 -6.96 7.06
N GLY A 55 3.64 -6.93 6.61
CA GLY A 55 4.18 -5.82 5.81
C GLY A 55 3.73 -5.80 4.35
N HIS A 56 3.15 -6.89 3.84
CA HIS A 56 2.52 -6.88 2.53
C HIS A 56 1.22 -6.09 2.60
N GLU A 57 0.95 -5.31 1.57
CA GLU A 57 -0.27 -4.53 1.50
C GLU A 57 -0.97 -4.78 0.17
N PHE A 58 -2.30 -4.87 0.21
CA PHE A 58 -3.16 -4.86 -0.96
C PHE A 58 -4.20 -3.76 -0.80
N GLY A 59 -4.47 -3.04 -1.87
CA GLY A 59 -5.46 -1.98 -1.86
C GLY A 59 -5.45 -1.18 -3.14
N PHE A 60 -5.80 0.09 -3.01
CA PHE A 60 -5.93 0.99 -4.15
C PHE A 60 -5.51 2.41 -3.80
N LEU A 61 -5.17 3.16 -4.86
CA LEU A 61 -4.98 4.60 -4.85
C LEU A 61 -6.12 5.26 -5.62
N LYS A 62 -6.75 6.25 -5.00
CA LYS A 62 -7.58 7.25 -5.69
C LYS A 62 -6.74 8.48 -5.98
N THR A 63 -7.00 9.11 -7.12
CA THR A 63 -6.35 10.36 -7.51
C THR A 63 -7.36 11.50 -7.40
N VAL A 64 -7.01 12.58 -6.70
CA VAL A 64 -7.81 13.80 -6.65
C VAL A 64 -8.04 14.31 -8.07
N GLY A 65 -9.30 14.61 -8.42
CA GLY A 65 -9.73 14.90 -9.80
C GLY A 65 -10.28 13.70 -10.57
N ASP A 66 -9.95 12.46 -10.18
CA ASP A 66 -10.50 11.22 -10.75
C ASP A 66 -10.87 10.22 -9.64
N CYS A 67 -11.88 10.58 -8.86
CA CYS A 67 -12.26 9.84 -7.66
C CYS A 67 -12.89 8.48 -7.95
N LYS A 68 -13.46 8.29 -9.16
CA LYS A 68 -14.11 7.04 -9.57
C LYS A 68 -13.10 5.95 -9.90
N ALA A 69 -11.90 6.32 -10.36
CA ALA A 69 -10.88 5.36 -10.71
C ALA A 69 -10.20 4.78 -9.47
N ASP A 70 -10.06 3.45 -9.46
CA ASP A 70 -9.34 2.71 -8.44
C ASP A 70 -8.07 2.12 -9.07
N ASN A 71 -6.91 2.70 -8.77
CA ASN A 71 -5.61 2.21 -9.23
C ASN A 71 -5.09 1.16 -8.25
N ILE A 72 -4.74 -0.05 -8.69
CA ILE A 72 -4.23 -1.08 -7.78
C ILE A 72 -2.97 -0.59 -7.06
N TYR A 73 -2.89 -0.93 -5.78
CA TYR A 73 -1.70 -0.80 -4.96
C TYR A 73 -1.39 -2.15 -4.34
N VAL A 74 -0.20 -2.68 -4.63
CA VAL A 74 0.35 -3.86 -3.98
C VAL A 74 1.76 -3.54 -3.51
N SER A 75 2.02 -3.75 -2.23
CA SER A 75 3.36 -3.65 -1.65
C SER A 75 3.80 -5.05 -1.24
N TRP A 76 4.97 -5.47 -1.70
CA TRP A 76 5.48 -6.81 -1.44
C TRP A 76 6.93 -6.78 -0.98
N SER A 77 7.24 -7.56 0.04
CA SER A 77 8.57 -7.58 0.65
C SER A 77 9.38 -8.78 0.19
N SER A 78 10.69 -8.61 0.10
CA SER A 78 11.62 -9.70 -0.20
C SER A 78 13.01 -9.42 0.37
N THR A 79 13.67 -10.49 0.77
CA THR A 79 15.07 -10.56 1.21
C THR A 79 16.05 -10.79 0.05
N LYS A 80 15.59 -10.90 -1.20
CA LYS A 80 16.48 -10.98 -2.37
C LYS A 80 17.35 -9.73 -2.49
N ASP A 81 18.50 -9.89 -3.12
CA ASP A 81 19.45 -8.81 -3.37
C ASP A 81 18.76 -7.59 -4.04
N ILE A 82 19.03 -6.39 -3.53
CA ILE A 82 18.38 -5.18 -4.03
C ILE A 82 18.71 -4.90 -5.50
N ASN A 83 19.91 -5.23 -5.98
CA ASN A 83 20.26 -5.03 -7.39
C ASN A 83 19.49 -6.01 -8.28
N GLN A 84 19.19 -7.21 -7.79
CA GLN A 84 18.27 -8.15 -8.44
C GLN A 84 16.86 -7.59 -8.54
N LEU A 85 16.34 -7.04 -7.44
CA LEU A 85 14.99 -6.48 -7.42
C LEU A 85 14.89 -5.18 -8.24
N LYS A 86 15.89 -4.30 -8.20
CA LYS A 86 15.94 -3.07 -9.02
C LYS A 86 15.87 -3.33 -10.52
N ARG A 87 16.33 -4.49 -11.01
CA ARG A 87 16.16 -4.88 -12.42
C ARG A 87 14.68 -5.12 -12.81
N MET A 88 13.80 -5.28 -11.82
CA MET A 88 12.37 -5.38 -12.01
C MET A 88 11.67 -4.01 -12.03
N GLU A 89 12.33 -2.90 -11.68
CA GLU A 89 11.70 -1.58 -11.79
C GLU A 89 11.23 -1.33 -13.22
N SER A 90 10.03 -0.75 -13.35
CA SER A 90 9.29 -0.57 -14.60
C SER A 90 8.91 -1.86 -15.35
N LYS A 91 9.25 -3.04 -14.85
CA LYS A 91 8.77 -4.32 -15.39
C LYS A 91 7.37 -4.61 -14.85
N LYS A 92 6.57 -5.29 -15.65
CA LYS A 92 5.27 -5.81 -15.20
C LYS A 92 5.49 -7.18 -14.59
N VAL A 93 4.83 -7.42 -13.47
CA VAL A 93 4.77 -8.73 -12.82
C VAL A 93 3.33 -9.23 -12.92
N LEU A 94 3.17 -10.48 -13.32
CA LEU A 94 1.89 -11.16 -13.43
C LEU A 94 1.43 -11.62 -12.05
N PHE A 95 0.38 -10.98 -11.56
CA PHE A 95 -0.34 -11.38 -10.36
C PHE A 95 -1.62 -12.14 -10.72
N GLU A 96 -1.92 -13.17 -9.94
CA GLU A 96 -3.17 -13.92 -9.92
C GLU A 96 -3.94 -13.55 -8.65
N LEU A 97 -5.14 -12.99 -8.81
CA LEU A 97 -5.96 -12.46 -7.73
C LEU A 97 -7.27 -13.23 -7.66
N GLY A 98 -7.51 -13.92 -6.55
CA GLY A 98 -8.68 -14.78 -6.33
C GLY A 98 -9.52 -14.33 -5.14
N PRO A 99 -10.59 -13.54 -5.32
CA PRO A 99 -11.55 -13.26 -4.25
C PRO A 99 -12.28 -14.55 -3.84
N ASP A 100 -12.23 -14.87 -2.54
CA ASP A 100 -12.75 -16.11 -1.94
C ASP A 100 -12.35 -17.41 -2.68
N ASP A 101 -11.21 -17.41 -3.38
CA ASP A 101 -10.67 -18.55 -4.15
C ASP A 101 -11.59 -19.10 -5.25
N ASN A 102 -12.62 -18.34 -5.67
CA ASN A 102 -13.65 -18.82 -6.62
C ASN A 102 -13.39 -18.41 -8.08
N PHE A 103 -12.75 -17.25 -8.29
CA PHE A 103 -12.48 -16.72 -9.64
C PHE A 103 -11.12 -16.01 -9.64
N GLU A 104 -10.23 -16.41 -10.55
CA GLU A 104 -8.90 -15.83 -10.66
C GLU A 104 -8.83 -14.75 -11.76
N PHE A 105 -8.41 -13.56 -11.36
CA PHE A 105 -8.05 -12.48 -12.26
C PHE A 105 -6.54 -12.44 -12.45
N GLN A 106 -6.09 -12.33 -13.69
CA GLN A 106 -4.67 -12.17 -14.00
C GLN A 106 -4.36 -10.73 -14.41
N PHE A 107 -3.45 -10.09 -13.68
CA PHE A 107 -3.03 -8.71 -13.91
C PHE A 107 -1.52 -8.61 -14.03
N ALA A 108 -1.04 -8.09 -15.17
CA ALA A 108 0.36 -7.71 -15.33
C ALA A 108 0.56 -6.28 -14.80
N ILE A 109 0.95 -6.17 -13.53
CA ILE A 109 1.03 -4.89 -12.80
C ILE A 109 2.47 -4.36 -12.84
N PRO A 110 2.70 -3.10 -13.25
CA PRO A 110 4.02 -2.48 -13.22
C PRO A 110 4.60 -2.39 -11.80
N ASN A 111 5.86 -2.80 -11.62
CA ASN A 111 6.68 -2.50 -10.44
C ASN A 111 7.23 -1.07 -10.58
N LEU A 112 6.70 -0.13 -9.81
CA LEU A 112 7.06 1.28 -9.90
C LEU A 112 8.34 1.61 -9.12
N ALA A 113 8.59 0.93 -8.00
CA ALA A 113 9.70 1.28 -7.11
C ALA A 113 10.20 0.08 -6.32
N VAL A 114 11.51 0.03 -6.11
CA VAL A 114 12.17 -0.90 -5.20
C VAL A 114 12.91 -0.11 -4.15
N THR A 115 12.48 -0.26 -2.90
CA THR A 115 13.03 0.48 -1.76
C THR A 115 13.69 -0.47 -0.78
N HIS A 116 14.87 -0.09 -0.30
CA HIS A 116 15.52 -0.77 0.80
C HIS A 116 14.91 -0.29 2.13
N LEU A 117 14.40 -1.20 2.97
CA LEU A 117 14.08 -0.85 4.35
C LEU A 117 15.39 -0.84 5.14
N ILE A 118 15.97 0.35 5.30
CA ILE A 118 17.19 0.53 6.08
C ILE A 118 16.84 0.32 7.56
N GLY A 119 17.28 -0.81 8.11
CA GLY A 119 17.52 -0.96 9.55
C GLY A 119 19.01 -0.87 9.92
N SER A 120 19.89 -0.63 8.94
CA SER A 120 21.33 -0.51 9.16
C SER A 120 21.76 0.95 9.25
N ASN A 121 21.80 1.46 10.47
CA ASN A 121 22.68 2.56 10.85
C ASN A 121 24.14 2.05 10.92
N GLU A 122 25.12 2.96 10.92
CA GLU A 122 26.59 2.66 10.88
C GLU A 122 27.10 1.65 11.93
N TYR A 123 26.25 1.24 12.89
CA TYR A 123 26.58 0.36 14.00
C TYR A 123 25.87 -1.01 13.97
N PHE A 124 24.95 -1.27 13.03
CA PHE A 124 24.19 -2.51 13.01
C PHE A 124 23.91 -2.97 11.57
N GLU A 125 24.73 -3.86 11.03
CA GLU A 125 24.39 -4.59 9.81
C GLU A 125 23.31 -5.63 10.15
N ILE A 126 22.09 -5.44 9.66
CA ILE A 126 21.06 -6.46 9.75
C ILE A 126 21.37 -7.52 8.68
N PRO A 127 21.66 -8.78 9.07
CA PRO A 127 21.81 -9.85 8.09
C PRO A 127 20.47 -10.03 7.36
N ASN A 128 20.50 -9.92 6.02
CA ASN A 128 19.34 -9.96 5.12
C ASN A 128 18.41 -8.73 5.24
N PRO A 129 18.82 -7.58 4.67
CA PRO A 129 17.95 -6.41 4.64
C PRO A 129 16.66 -6.69 3.86
N LEU A 130 15.54 -6.18 4.38
CA LEU A 130 14.24 -6.32 3.75
C LEU A 130 14.09 -5.26 2.66
N ASN A 131 13.79 -5.68 1.45
CA ASN A 131 13.44 -4.80 0.33
C ASN A 131 11.94 -4.83 0.12
N VAL A 132 11.38 -3.71 -0.31
CA VAL A 132 9.95 -3.56 -0.61
C VAL A 132 9.79 -3.12 -2.05
N MET A 133 8.93 -3.82 -2.77
CA MET A 133 8.54 -3.53 -4.14
C MET A 133 7.13 -2.95 -4.14
N LEU A 134 6.92 -1.90 -4.91
CA LEU A 134 5.62 -1.26 -5.09
C LEU A 134 5.08 -1.55 -6.49
N PHE A 135 3.95 -2.25 -6.57
CA PHE A 135 3.25 -2.52 -7.82
C PHE A 135 1.98 -1.67 -7.90
N THR A 136 1.90 -0.84 -8.93
CA THR A 136 0.78 0.08 -9.14
C THR A 136 0.70 0.54 -10.60
N ASN A 137 -0.10 1.56 -10.90
CA ASN A 137 -0.41 2.07 -12.24
C ASN A 137 -1.17 1.05 -13.11
N TYR A 138 -2.11 0.35 -12.48
CA TYR A 138 -3.02 -0.56 -13.16
C TYR A 138 -4.45 -0.33 -12.69
N PHE A 139 -5.34 -0.05 -13.64
CA PHE A 139 -6.76 0.15 -13.39
C PHE A 139 -7.52 -1.14 -13.77
N PRO A 140 -8.13 -1.84 -12.80
CA PRO A 140 -8.76 -3.11 -13.06
C PRO A 140 -10.05 -2.96 -13.87
N LYS A 141 -10.43 -4.04 -14.57
CA LYS A 141 -11.65 -4.09 -15.38
C LYS A 141 -12.90 -4.01 -14.51
N TYR A 142 -14.01 -3.56 -15.08
CA TYR A 142 -15.28 -3.31 -14.39
C TYR A 142 -15.82 -4.47 -13.54
N THR A 143 -15.49 -5.72 -13.87
CA THR A 143 -15.97 -6.89 -13.12
C THR A 143 -15.18 -7.18 -11.85
N PHE A 144 -13.96 -6.66 -11.70
CA PHE A 144 -13.09 -6.99 -10.56
C PHE A 144 -13.58 -6.39 -9.24
N LEU A 145 -13.87 -5.08 -9.22
CA LEU A 145 -14.27 -4.39 -7.99
C LEU A 145 -15.57 -4.96 -7.39
N PRO A 146 -16.63 -5.25 -8.16
CA PRO A 146 -17.83 -5.91 -7.62
C PRO A 146 -17.54 -7.28 -6.99
N THR A 147 -16.58 -8.04 -7.51
CA THR A 147 -16.18 -9.33 -6.92
C THR A 147 -15.52 -9.13 -5.55
N LEU A 148 -14.78 -8.04 -5.35
CA LEU A 148 -14.24 -7.69 -4.02
C LEU A 148 -15.33 -7.25 -3.05
N GLU A 149 -16.35 -6.55 -3.52
CA GLU A 149 -17.48 -6.10 -2.67
C GLU A 149 -18.30 -7.28 -2.13
N ALA A 150 -18.35 -8.39 -2.87
CA ALA A 150 -19.05 -9.62 -2.47
C ALA A 150 -18.19 -10.61 -1.67
N GLY A 151 -16.87 -10.49 -1.75
CA GLY A 151 -15.93 -11.42 -1.13
C GLY A 151 -15.62 -11.09 0.33
N ARG A 152 -15.08 -12.06 1.06
CA ARG A 152 -14.58 -11.86 2.45
C ARG A 152 -13.06 -11.80 2.53
N LYS A 153 -12.37 -12.45 1.61
CA LYS A 153 -10.91 -12.41 1.48
C LYS A 153 -10.50 -12.39 0.01
N ILE A 154 -9.25 -12.02 -0.23
CA ILE A 154 -8.62 -12.14 -1.53
C ILE A 154 -7.26 -12.80 -1.39
N SER A 155 -7.04 -13.85 -2.17
CA SER A 155 -5.72 -14.45 -2.38
C SER A 155 -5.01 -13.68 -3.49
N VAL A 156 -3.77 -13.26 -3.25
CA VAL A 156 -2.92 -12.58 -4.24
C VAL A 156 -1.65 -13.37 -4.37
N ASN A 157 -1.39 -13.86 -5.59
CA ASN A 157 -0.24 -14.70 -5.89
C ASN A 157 0.57 -14.06 -7.00
N VAL A 158 1.89 -14.11 -6.90
CA VAL A 158 2.77 -13.90 -8.05
C VAL A 158 2.74 -15.18 -8.88
N SER A 159 2.27 -15.08 -10.13
CA SER A 159 2.10 -16.25 -11.00
C SER A 159 3.40 -17.03 -11.15
N ASN A 160 3.32 -18.36 -11.11
CA ASN A 160 4.47 -19.23 -11.38
C ASN A 160 4.94 -19.16 -12.86
N GLN A 161 4.13 -18.58 -13.74
CA GLN A 161 4.46 -18.32 -15.14
C GLN A 161 5.25 -17.02 -15.31
N ASP A 162 5.31 -16.16 -14.29
CA ASP A 162 6.07 -14.91 -14.35
C ASP A 162 7.58 -15.20 -14.29
N PRO A 163 8.39 -14.64 -15.22
CA PRO A 163 9.84 -14.86 -15.22
C PRO A 163 10.54 -14.32 -13.96
N HIS A 164 9.87 -13.46 -13.18
CA HIS A 164 10.37 -12.89 -11.93
C HIS A 164 9.82 -13.58 -10.69
N HIS A 165 9.04 -14.66 -10.80
CA HIS A 165 8.47 -15.37 -9.65
C HIS A 165 9.52 -15.74 -8.58
N GLY A 166 10.71 -16.19 -9.00
CA GLY A 166 11.81 -16.53 -8.08
C GLY A 166 12.40 -15.35 -7.29
N ASN A 167 11.96 -14.12 -7.56
CA ASN A 167 12.37 -12.92 -6.83
C ASN A 167 11.51 -12.67 -5.57
N PHE A 168 10.48 -13.47 -5.34
CA PHE A 168 9.58 -13.35 -4.19
C PHE A 168 9.84 -14.52 -3.25
N ASP A 169 10.23 -14.24 -2.00
CA ASP A 169 10.49 -15.31 -1.02
C ASP A 169 9.20 -15.99 -0.55
N ILE A 170 8.12 -15.20 -0.50
CA ILE A 170 6.76 -15.65 -0.22
C ILE A 170 5.92 -15.10 -1.38
N PRO A 171 5.63 -15.89 -2.43
CA PRO A 171 4.95 -15.41 -3.63
C PRO A 171 3.44 -15.29 -3.48
N ASP A 172 2.84 -15.86 -2.43
CA ASP A 172 1.41 -15.87 -2.14
C ASP A 172 1.09 -15.22 -0.78
N ASP A 173 0.01 -14.46 -0.72
CA ASP A 173 -0.54 -13.92 0.52
C ASP A 173 -2.08 -13.78 0.42
N GLN A 174 -2.74 -13.70 1.56
CA GLN A 174 -4.17 -13.44 1.65
C GLN A 174 -4.46 -12.17 2.42
N PHE A 175 -5.48 -11.46 1.98
CA PHE A 175 -5.88 -10.16 2.53
C PHE A 175 -7.36 -10.18 2.87
N SER A 176 -7.71 -9.52 3.97
CA SER A 176 -9.10 -9.39 4.41
C SER A 176 -9.86 -8.38 3.54
N LEU A 177 -11.05 -8.73 3.07
CA LEU A 177 -11.99 -7.79 2.44
C LEU A 177 -13.00 -7.21 3.45
N GLU A 178 -12.90 -7.60 4.73
CA GLU A 178 -13.74 -7.08 5.79
C GLU A 178 -13.44 -5.59 6.05
N GLY A 179 -14.35 -4.72 5.62
CA GLY A 179 -14.21 -3.27 5.73
C GLY A 179 -13.84 -2.57 4.43
N TYR A 180 -13.60 -3.33 3.35
CA TYR A 180 -13.28 -2.81 2.02
C TYR A 180 -14.29 -1.77 1.52
N ILE A 181 -15.59 -2.07 1.58
CA ILE A 181 -16.66 -1.18 1.09
C ILE A 181 -16.62 0.16 1.84
N ALA A 182 -16.51 0.11 3.17
CA ALA A 182 -16.47 1.31 4.00
C ALA A 182 -15.22 2.16 3.72
N ALA A 183 -14.05 1.52 3.59
CA ALA A 183 -12.80 2.21 3.28
C ALA A 183 -12.82 2.84 1.88
N ARG A 184 -13.35 2.12 0.88
CA ARG A 184 -13.51 2.62 -0.49
C ARG A 184 -14.46 3.81 -0.56
N GLN A 185 -15.59 3.74 0.14
CA GLN A 185 -16.57 4.83 0.22
C GLN A 185 -15.96 6.05 0.89
N TYR A 186 -15.28 5.87 2.03
CA TYR A 186 -14.59 6.96 2.72
C TYR A 186 -13.51 7.61 1.84
N ALA A 187 -12.70 6.79 1.16
CA ALA A 187 -11.67 7.29 0.23
C ALA A 187 -12.29 8.07 -0.95
N MET A 188 -13.46 7.65 -1.45
CA MET A 188 -14.22 8.37 -2.48
C MET A 188 -14.64 9.76 -1.97
N GLU A 189 -15.29 9.82 -0.82
CA GLU A 189 -15.75 11.08 -0.22
C GLU A 189 -14.59 12.04 0.05
N LEU A 190 -13.49 11.52 0.60
CA LEU A 190 -12.28 12.29 0.84
C LEU A 190 -11.68 12.83 -0.46
N CYS A 191 -11.69 12.04 -1.53
CA CYS A 191 -11.23 12.45 -2.85
C CYS A 191 -12.09 13.59 -3.42
N GLU A 192 -13.42 13.46 -3.35
CA GLU A 192 -14.35 14.47 -3.85
C GLU A 192 -14.22 15.79 -3.08
N MET A 193 -14.08 15.71 -1.75
CA MET A 193 -13.84 16.89 -0.91
C MET A 193 -12.55 17.60 -1.29
N ARG A 194 -11.44 16.87 -1.46
CA ARG A 194 -10.16 17.45 -1.88
C ARG A 194 -10.20 18.03 -3.29
N THR A 195 -10.92 17.38 -4.21
CA THR A 195 -11.10 17.87 -5.58
C THR A 195 -11.78 19.22 -5.58
N LYS A 196 -12.90 19.35 -4.86
CA LYS A 196 -13.63 20.63 -4.71
C LYS A 196 -12.76 21.72 -4.05
N ALA A 197 -11.98 21.37 -3.03
CA ALA A 197 -11.09 22.32 -2.37
C ALA A 197 -10.00 22.87 -3.31
N LEU A 198 -9.47 22.03 -4.21
CA LEU A 198 -8.50 22.47 -5.23
C LEU A 198 -9.15 23.38 -6.28
N GLU A 199 -10.34 23.05 -6.77
CA GLU A 199 -11.09 23.88 -7.72
C GLU A 199 -11.35 25.29 -7.16
N ILE A 200 -11.78 25.39 -5.90
CA ILE A 200 -12.01 26.67 -5.23
C ILE A 200 -10.69 27.46 -5.15
N LYS A 201 -9.60 26.83 -4.70
CA LYS A 201 -8.29 27.50 -4.59
C LYS A 201 -7.83 28.07 -5.92
N ASP A 202 -8.05 27.35 -7.01
CA ASP A 202 -7.64 27.81 -8.34
C ASP A 202 -8.55 28.91 -8.89
N GLN A 203 -9.85 28.89 -8.60
CA GLN A 203 -10.76 30.01 -8.90
C GLN A 203 -10.28 31.30 -8.22
N TYR A 204 -9.97 31.25 -6.91
CA TYR A 204 -9.47 32.43 -6.19
C TYR A 204 -8.15 32.97 -6.74
N LYS A 205 -7.24 32.10 -7.20
CA LYS A 205 -5.98 32.55 -7.84
C LYS A 205 -6.21 33.25 -9.17
N VAL A 206 -7.22 32.82 -9.94
CA VAL A 206 -7.56 33.44 -11.23
C VAL A 206 -8.22 34.80 -11.02
N THR A 207 -9.11 34.94 -10.03
CA THR A 207 -9.80 36.21 -9.73
C THR A 207 -8.87 37.29 -9.15
N MET A 208 -7.73 36.90 -8.58
CA MET A 208 -6.72 37.84 -8.03
C MET A 208 -5.58 38.19 -9.00
N ARG A 209 -5.66 37.76 -10.27
CA ARG A 209 -4.75 38.17 -11.36
C ARG A 209 -5.43 39.19 -12.26
#